data_AF-A0A956V9W0-F1
#
_entry.id   AF-A0A956V9W0-F1
#
_cell.length_a   1.000
_cell.length_b   1.000
_cell.length_c   1.000
_cell.angle_alpha   90.00
_cell.angle_beta   90.00
_cell.angle_gamma   90.00
#
_symmetry.space_group_name_H-M   'P 1'
#
loop_
_entity.id
_entity.type
_entity.pdbx_description
1 polymer ?
#
loop_
_entity_poly.entity_id
_entity_poly.type
_entity_poly.pdbx_seq_one_letter_code
_entity_poly.pdbx_strand_id
1 'polypeptide(L)'
;MTRNNAELRPMKLLTLVSEGIIEDQLLRDLRQQGINGYTAWEVHGEGHKGHRRQEWEDHNIRLEILLSDELLSKVLKFLKENYFPYYAMTFWVQDVESWS
;
A
#
# COMPACT_ATOMS: atom_id res chain seq x y z
N MET A 1 -4.75 -2.06 36.07
CA MET A 1 -4.45 -2.04 34.62
C MET A 1 -5.66 -1.45 33.93
N THR A 2 -5.66 -0.13 33.76
CA THR A 2 -6.76 0.61 33.12
C THR A 2 -6.86 0.16 31.67
N ARG A 3 -7.99 -0.44 31.29
CA ARG A 3 -8.32 -0.64 29.88
C ARG A 3 -8.34 0.75 29.26
N ASN A 4 -7.41 1.02 28.36
CA ASN A 4 -7.50 2.19 27.49
C ASN A 4 -8.90 2.17 26.87
N ASN A 5 -9.66 3.24 27.04
CA ASN A 5 -10.84 3.47 26.21
C ASN A 5 -10.31 3.50 24.78
N ALA A 6 -10.55 2.43 24.03
CA ALA A 6 -10.32 2.47 22.61
C ALA A 6 -11.30 3.54 22.09
N GLU A 7 -10.77 4.60 21.48
CA GLU A 7 -11.54 5.62 20.79
C GLU A 7 -11.21 5.50 19.30
N LEU A 8 -12.25 5.52 18.46
CA LEU A 8 -12.08 5.54 17.02
C LEU A 8 -11.51 6.91 16.62
N ARG A 9 -10.50 6.89 15.74
CA ARG A 9 -9.90 8.10 15.19
C ARG A 9 -9.91 8.07 13.66
N PRO A 10 -10.10 9.23 13.01
CA PRO A 10 -9.96 9.34 11.57
C PRO A 10 -8.56 8.93 11.12
N MET A 11 -8.50 8.11 10.07
CA MET A 11 -7.29 7.59 9.45
C MET A 11 -7.49 7.55 7.92
N LYS A 12 -6.40 7.38 7.18
CA LYS A 12 -6.41 7.11 5.75
C LYS A 12 -6.09 5.65 5.49
N LEU A 13 -6.95 4.97 4.75
CA LEU A 13 -6.63 3.66 4.19
C LEU A 13 -6.03 3.86 2.80
N LEU A 14 -4.72 3.67 2.68
CA LEU A 14 -4.05 3.57 1.40
C LEU A 14 -4.18 2.13 0.90
N THR A 15 -4.81 1.95 -0.26
CA THR A 15 -4.74 0.69 -1.00
C THR A 15 -3.83 0.85 -2.20
N LEU A 16 -2.85 -0.03 -2.32
CA LEU A 16 -1.84 -0.04 -3.38
C LEU A 16 -1.89 -1.39 -4.10
N VAL A 17 -1.89 -1.39 -5.43
CA VAL A 17 -1.78 -2.62 -6.23
C VAL A 17 -0.58 -2.50 -7.15
N SER A 18 0.30 -3.50 -7.14
CA SER A 18 1.47 -3.57 -8.03
C SER A 18 1.89 -5.00 -8.36
N GLU A 19 2.97 -5.15 -9.10
CA GLU A 19 3.57 -6.43 -9.48
C GLU A 19 4.11 -7.15 -8.23
N GLY A 20 3.82 -8.44 -8.07
CA GLY A 20 4.25 -9.23 -6.91
C GLY A 20 5.77 -9.32 -6.76
N ILE A 21 6.52 -9.26 -7.87
CA ILE A 21 7.99 -9.35 -7.89
C ILE A 21 8.69 -8.27 -7.03
N ILE A 22 8.04 -7.13 -6.78
CA ILE A 22 8.60 -6.04 -5.96
C ILE A 22 8.10 -6.02 -4.52
N GLU A 23 7.21 -6.93 -4.11
CA GLU A 23 6.54 -6.90 -2.80
C GLU A 23 7.55 -6.72 -1.66
N ASP A 24 8.55 -7.60 -1.59
CA ASP A 24 9.56 -7.62 -0.55
C ASP A 24 10.35 -6.31 -0.46
N GLN A 25 10.72 -5.73 -1.60
CA GLN A 25 11.46 -4.46 -1.64
C GLN A 25 10.57 -3.29 -1.25
N LEU A 26 9.36 -3.25 -1.81
CA LEU A 26 8.35 -2.23 -1.53
C LEU A 26 8.01 -2.18 -0.04
N LEU A 27 7.78 -3.34 0.58
CA LEU A 27 7.48 -3.42 2.01
C LEU A 27 8.64 -2.96 2.89
N ARG A 28 9.88 -3.32 2.56
CA ARG A 28 11.06 -2.83 3.28
C ARG A 28 11.16 -1.31 3.20
N ASP A 29 11.01 -0.75 2.01
CA ASP A 29 11.14 0.69 1.80
C ASP A 29 10.01 1.48 2.46
N LEU A 30 8.77 0.98 2.39
CA LEU A 30 7.63 1.59 3.08
C LEU A 30 7.81 1.57 4.60
N ARG A 31 8.37 0.48 5.17
CA ARG A 31 8.74 0.45 6.60
C ARG A 31 9.77 1.52 6.94
N GLN A 32 10.75 1.79 6.07
CA GLN A 32 11.69 2.90 6.25
C GLN A 32 11.01 4.29 6.18
N GLN A 33 9.88 4.40 5.47
CA GLN A 33 9.06 5.61 5.49
C GLN A 33 8.27 5.79 6.80
N GLY A 34 8.18 4.76 7.64
CA GLY A 34 7.55 4.82 8.96
C GLY A 34 6.17 4.15 9.04
N ILE A 35 5.79 3.30 8.08
CA ILE A 35 4.58 2.49 8.24
C ILE A 35 4.78 1.46 9.35
N ASN A 36 3.75 1.26 10.18
CA ASN A 36 3.82 0.36 11.34
C ASN A 36 3.14 -1.00 11.09
N GLY A 37 2.35 -1.13 10.03
CA GLY A 37 1.65 -2.36 9.68
C GLY A 37 1.01 -2.26 8.30
N TYR A 38 0.67 -3.41 7.73
CA TYR A 38 -0.04 -3.55 6.47
C TYR A 38 -0.80 -4.87 6.46
N THR A 39 -1.78 -4.98 5.57
CA THR A 39 -2.37 -6.26 5.16
C THR A 39 -2.12 -6.46 3.67
N ALA A 40 -1.84 -7.69 3.25
CA ALA A 40 -1.47 -8.02 1.88
C ALA A 40 -2.28 -9.21 1.35
N TRP A 41 -2.59 -9.18 0.06
CA TRP A 41 -3.22 -10.29 -0.66
C TRP A 41 -2.66 -10.38 -2.08
N GLU A 42 -2.47 -11.61 -2.55
CA GLU A 42 -2.31 -11.86 -3.98
C GLU A 42 -3.62 -11.53 -4.71
N VAL A 43 -3.51 -10.79 -5.81
CA VAL A 43 -4.64 -10.37 -6.63
C VAL A 43 -4.31 -10.53 -8.12
N HIS A 44 -5.35 -10.55 -8.95
CA HIS A 44 -5.22 -10.54 -10.41
C HIS A 44 -6.04 -9.39 -11.01
N GLY A 45 -5.63 -8.87 -12.15
CA GLY A 45 -6.37 -7.82 -12.84
C GLY A 45 -5.60 -7.24 -14.01
N GLU A 46 -6.30 -6.49 -14.84
CA GLU A 46 -5.75 -5.80 -16.00
C GLU A 46 -5.94 -4.28 -15.85
N GLY A 47 -4.92 -3.51 -16.20
CA GLY A 47 -4.95 -2.05 -16.19
C GLY A 47 -4.54 -1.45 -17.52
N HIS A 48 -4.80 -0.15 -17.68
CA HIS A 48 -4.55 0.59 -18.93
C HIS A 48 -3.08 0.61 -19.38
N LYS A 49 -2.13 0.32 -18.47
CA LYS A 49 -0.69 0.22 -18.76
C LYS A 49 -0.26 -1.11 -19.41
N GLY A 50 -1.21 -2.00 -19.70
CA GLY A 50 -1.03 -3.13 -20.62
C GLY A 50 -0.66 -4.48 -19.99
N HIS A 51 -0.86 -5.52 -20.79
CA HIS A 51 -0.53 -6.92 -20.52
C HIS A 51 1.00 -7.15 -20.57
N ARG A 52 1.60 -7.62 -19.48
CA ARG A 52 2.85 -8.39 -19.59
C ARG A 52 2.48 -9.85 -19.84
N ARG A 53 2.81 -10.29 -21.05
CA ARG A 53 2.58 -11.62 -21.58
C ARG A 53 3.80 -12.46 -21.26
N GLN A 54 3.88 -13.09 -20.09
CA GLN A 54 4.64 -14.32 -19.91
C GLN A 54 3.87 -15.28 -19.01
N GLU A 55 3.65 -16.46 -19.56
CA GLU A 55 2.97 -17.60 -18.96
C GLU A 55 3.87 -18.15 -17.85
N TRP A 56 3.70 -17.65 -16.63
CA TRP A 56 3.86 -18.33 -15.32
C TRP A 56 4.11 -17.28 -14.22
N GLU A 57 3.30 -17.36 -13.15
CA GLU A 57 3.57 -16.80 -11.81
C GLU A 57 3.61 -15.28 -11.59
N ASP A 58 3.31 -14.42 -12.58
CA ASP A 58 3.14 -12.97 -12.34
C ASP A 58 1.80 -12.67 -11.66
N HIS A 59 1.76 -12.84 -10.33
CA HIS A 59 0.68 -12.35 -9.48
C HIS A 59 0.88 -10.86 -9.17
N ASN A 60 -0.20 -10.13 -8.98
CA ASN A 60 -0.13 -8.79 -8.41
C ASN A 60 -0.27 -8.90 -6.89
N ILE A 61 0.28 -7.93 -6.17
CA ILE A 61 0.05 -7.75 -4.74
C ILE A 61 -0.86 -6.56 -4.51
N ARG A 62 -1.85 -6.72 -3.63
CA ARG A 62 -2.63 -5.62 -3.05
C ARG A 62 -2.16 -5.42 -1.61
N LEU A 63 -1.69 -4.21 -1.31
CA LEU A 63 -1.34 -3.77 0.03
C LEU A 63 -2.38 -2.79 0.56
N GLU A 64 -2.80 -2.97 1.80
CA GLU A 64 -3.64 -2.04 2.54
C GLU A 64 -2.92 -1.54 3.78
N ILE A 65 -2.86 -0.22 3.93
CA ILE A 65 -2.05 0.44 4.95
C ILE A 65 -2.87 1.56 5.60
N LEU A 66 -3.03 1.51 6.91
CA LEU A 66 -3.63 2.59 7.70
C LEU A 66 -2.56 3.63 8.04
N LEU A 67 -2.82 4.87 7.66
CA LEU A 67 -1.88 5.99 7.77
C LEU A 67 -2.57 7.23 8.36
N SER A 68 -1.79 8.07 9.04
CA SER A 68 -2.17 9.46 9.27
C SER A 68 -2.07 10.26 7.96
N ASP A 69 -2.69 11.44 7.90
CA ASP A 69 -2.58 12.35 6.75
C ASP A 69 -1.13 12.71 6.40
N GLU A 70 -0.31 12.94 7.43
CA GLU A 70 1.11 13.29 7.28
C GLU A 70 1.89 12.12 6.67
N LEU A 71 1.68 10.91 7.21
CA LEU A 71 2.40 9.73 6.75
C LEU A 71 1.94 9.31 5.35
N LEU A 72 0.65 9.44 5.03
CA LEU A 72 0.13 9.24 3.67
C LEU A 72 0.87 10.16 2.68
N SER A 73 0.98 11.44 2.99
CA SER A 73 1.64 12.42 2.12
C SER A 73 3.11 12.06 1.88
N LYS A 74 3.82 11.62 2.92
CA LYS A 74 5.21 11.14 2.82
C LYS A 74 5.32 9.88 1.94
N VAL A 75 4.46 8.89 2.17
CA VAL A 75 4.45 7.61 1.44
C VAL A 75 4.14 7.84 -0.05
N LEU A 76 3.12 8.64 -0.38
CA LEU A 76 2.76 8.91 -1.78
C LEU A 76 3.86 9.66 -2.54
N LYS A 77 4.55 10.60 -1.88
CA LYS A 77 5.72 11.27 -2.47
C LYS A 77 6.83 10.26 -2.78
N PHE A 78 7.15 9.40 -1.82
CA PHE A 78 8.16 8.36 -1.99
C PHE A 78 7.82 7.40 -3.15
N LEU A 79 6.59 6.89 -3.21
CA LEU A 79 6.13 5.99 -4.27
C LEU A 79 6.17 6.67 -5.65
N LYS A 80 5.81 7.96 -5.71
CA LYS A 80 5.85 8.74 -6.94
C LYS A 80 7.26 8.89 -7.51
N GLU A 81 8.24 9.08 -6.65
CA GLU A 81 9.63 9.30 -7.07
C GLU A 81 10.34 7.98 -7.39
N ASN A 82 10.04 6.90 -6.65
CA ASN A 82 10.87 5.68 -6.67
C ASN A 82 10.20 4.45 -7.32
N TYR A 83 8.86 4.44 -7.49
CA TYR A 83 8.13 3.25 -7.96
C TYR A 83 7.25 3.51 -9.20
N PHE A 84 6.43 4.58 -9.21
CA PHE A 84 5.52 4.84 -10.35
C PHE A 84 6.20 4.96 -11.72
N PRO A 85 7.46 5.45 -11.85
CA PRO A 85 8.13 5.47 -13.14
C PRO A 85 8.52 4.08 -13.68
N TYR A 86 8.67 3.09 -12.81
CA TYR A 86 9.32 1.82 -13.12
C TYR A 86 8.38 0.61 -13.12
N TYR A 87 7.28 0.68 -12.36
CA TYR A 87 6.37 -0.46 -12.15
C TYR A 87 4.93 -0.15 -12.55
N ALA A 88 4.22 -1.18 -12.99
CA ALA A 88 2.78 -1.12 -13.11
C ALA A 88 2.19 -1.06 -11.68
N MET A 89 1.67 0.11 -11.32
CA MET A 89 1.19 0.37 -9.98
C MET A 89 0.01 1.36 -10.02
N THR A 90 -1.00 1.10 -9.20
CA THR A 90 -2.15 1.98 -8.98
C THR A 90 -2.47 2.04 -7.50
N PHE A 91 -3.12 3.11 -7.06
CA PHE A 91 -3.55 3.25 -5.67
C PHE A 91 -4.84 4.05 -5.57
N TRP A 92 -5.52 3.90 -4.44
CA TRP A 92 -6.60 4.76 -4.03
C TRP A 92 -6.55 4.96 -2.51
N VAL A 93 -7.23 5.99 -2.04
CA VAL A 93 -7.28 6.36 -0.63
C VAL A 93 -8.74 6.44 -0.20
N GLN A 94 -9.04 5.91 0.97
CA GLN A 94 -10.35 6.01 1.61
C GLN A 94 -10.20 6.64 2.99
N ASP A 95 -11.20 7.42 3.39
CA ASP A 95 -11.35 7.90 4.76
C ASP A 95 -11.97 6.78 5.59
N VAL A 96 -11.32 6.44 6.70
CA VAL A 96 -11.76 5.38 7.61
C VAL A 96 -11.59 5.81 9.06
N GLU A 97 -12.21 5.08 9.98
CA GLU A 97 -11.98 5.23 11.40
C GLU A 97 -11.32 3.96 11.95
N SER A 98 -10.32 4.10 12.82
CA SER A 98 -9.64 2.97 13.44
C SER A 98 -9.26 3.27 14.88
N TRP A 99 -9.04 2.23 15.68
CA TRP A 99 -8.54 2.35 17.04
C TRP A 99 -7.07 2.78 17.01
N SER A 100 -6.70 3.79 17.81
CA SER A 100 -5.31 4.20 18.02
C SER A 100 -4.67 3.56 19.24
#